data_AF-D8JCI1-F1
#
_entry.id   AF-D8JCI1-F1
#
_cell.length_a   1.000
_cell.length_b   1.000
_cell.length_c   1.000
_cell.angle_alpha   90.00
_cell.angle_beta   90.00
_cell.angle_gamma   90.00
#
_symmetry.space_group_name_H-M   'P 1'
#
loop_
_entity.id
_entity.type
_entity.pdbx_description
1 polymer ?
#
loop_
_entity_poly.entity_id
_entity_poly.type
_entity_poly.pdbx_seq_one_letter_code
_entity_poly.pdbx_strand_id
1 'polypeptide(L)'
;MMDEEDELDDIGILNFARTLEFLEARFYREGLDTIGEQGLRCSDPLQAVGGDVQDRAFDDLRVIQEHEETHAEVLGETIEDLGGEPIEEPEFDFGTATEDPMEFLQTAALLEATGTGAYAGAAPMIENADLIPPALSIHSVEARHTSFLNVLNGEIGFPNAFDEALTVDEVLERAGPFIVE
;
A
#
# COMPACT_ATOMS: atom_id res chain seq x y z
N MET A 1 3.30 8.91 -20.91
CA MET A 1 4.66 8.49 -21.30
C MET A 1 5.57 9.57 -20.75
N MET A 2 6.13 9.31 -19.57
CA MET A 2 7.09 10.20 -18.91
C MET A 2 8.42 9.99 -19.65
N ASP A 3 8.99 11.05 -20.21
CA ASP A 3 10.30 11.02 -20.88
C ASP A 3 11.41 10.94 -19.81
N GLU A 4 12.56 10.33 -20.17
CA GLU A 4 13.75 10.09 -19.33
C GLU A 4 14.42 11.36 -18.72
N GLU A 5 13.81 12.55 -18.78
CA GLU A 5 14.35 13.83 -18.29
C GLU A 5 13.66 14.40 -17.04
N ASP A 6 12.58 13.81 -16.51
CA ASP A 6 11.97 14.19 -15.23
C ASP A 6 12.27 13.12 -14.16
N GLU A 7 13.53 13.02 -13.75
CA GLU A 7 13.89 12.31 -12.52
C GLU A 7 13.16 13.03 -11.37
N LEU A 8 12.25 12.35 -10.67
CA LEU A 8 11.50 12.95 -9.57
C LEU A 8 12.50 13.45 -8.52
N ASP A 9 12.43 14.73 -8.18
CA ASP A 9 13.16 15.24 -7.02
C ASP A 9 12.58 14.61 -5.73
N ASP A 10 13.27 14.80 -4.59
CA ASP A 10 12.84 14.20 -3.33
C ASP A 10 11.37 14.55 -2.98
N ILE A 11 10.92 15.77 -3.31
CA ILE A 11 9.54 16.19 -3.08
C ILE A 11 8.57 15.43 -4.00
N GLY A 12 8.94 15.24 -5.27
CA GLY A 12 8.19 14.44 -6.22
C GLY A 12 8.09 12.97 -5.80
N ILE A 13 9.19 12.40 -5.31
CA ILE A 13 9.21 11.02 -4.77
C ILE A 13 8.27 10.90 -3.56
N LEU A 14 8.35 11.84 -2.60
CA LEU A 14 7.49 11.83 -1.42
C LEU A 14 6.01 12.02 -1.78
N ASN A 15 5.68 12.92 -2.71
CA ASN A 15 4.31 13.11 -3.19
C ASN A 15 3.77 11.89 -3.95
N PHE A 16 4.63 11.20 -4.71
CA PHE A 16 4.27 9.96 -5.36
C PHE A 16 3.98 8.86 -4.34
N ALA A 17 4.87 8.67 -3.36
CA ALA A 17 4.62 7.73 -2.25
C ALA A 17 3.33 8.07 -1.51
N ARG A 18 3.11 9.35 -1.15
CA ARG A 18 1.90 9.80 -0.44
C ARG A 18 0.61 9.49 -1.20
N THR A 19 0.64 9.58 -2.53
CA THR A 19 -0.50 9.19 -3.37
C THR A 19 -0.83 7.70 -3.21
N LEU A 20 0.18 6.83 -3.13
CA LEU A 20 0.00 5.40 -2.91
C LEU A 20 -0.52 5.10 -1.51
N GLU A 21 0.02 5.77 -0.48
CA GLU A 21 -0.48 5.63 0.90
C GLU A 21 -1.96 6.04 1.01
N PHE A 22 -2.36 7.11 0.32
CA PHE A 22 -3.77 7.51 0.26
C PHE A 22 -4.64 6.46 -0.43
N LEU A 23 -4.16 5.87 -1.53
CA LEU A 23 -4.86 4.81 -2.26
C LEU A 23 -5.14 3.63 -1.32
N GLU A 24 -4.13 3.16 -0.60
CA GLU A 24 -4.23 2.01 0.31
C GLU A 24 -5.10 2.34 1.53
N ALA A 25 -4.86 3.47 2.19
CA ALA A 25 -5.68 3.94 3.31
C ALA A 25 -7.17 4.02 2.94
N ARG A 26 -7.47 4.57 1.76
CA ARG A 26 -8.85 4.67 1.26
C ARG A 26 -9.43 3.30 0.94
N PHE A 27 -8.66 2.45 0.26
CA PHE A 27 -9.07 1.10 -0.11
C PHE A 27 -9.45 0.27 1.12
N TYR A 28 -8.60 0.24 2.15
CA TYR A 28 -8.90 -0.48 3.39
C TYR A 28 -10.12 0.10 4.10
N ARG A 29 -10.19 1.44 4.24
CA ARG A 29 -11.32 2.07 4.91
C ARG A 29 -12.64 1.69 4.24
N GLU A 30 -12.71 1.80 2.93
CA GLU A 30 -13.91 1.51 2.16
C GLU A 30 -14.28 0.02 2.19
N GLY A 31 -13.31 -0.86 1.97
CA GLY A 31 -13.54 -2.31 1.98
C GLY A 31 -13.93 -2.85 3.36
N LEU A 32 -13.26 -2.41 4.42
CA LEU A 32 -13.55 -2.85 5.78
C LEU A 32 -14.91 -2.35 6.28
N ASP A 33 -15.31 -1.13 5.92
CA ASP A 33 -16.63 -0.59 6.23
C ASP A 33 -17.75 -1.27 5.43
N THR A 34 -17.50 -1.61 4.16
CA THR A 34 -18.48 -2.21 3.25
C THR A 34 -18.70 -3.70 3.52
N ILE A 35 -17.61 -4.47 3.61
CA ILE A 35 -17.65 -5.92 3.81
C ILE A 35 -17.96 -6.27 5.27
N GLY A 36 -17.36 -5.53 6.20
CA GLY A 36 -17.47 -5.75 7.63
C GLY A 36 -16.83 -7.07 8.12
N GLU A 37 -16.67 -7.16 9.44
CA GLU A 37 -16.01 -8.29 10.11
C GLU A 37 -16.63 -9.64 9.73
N GLN A 38 -17.97 -9.72 9.74
CA GLN A 38 -18.66 -10.98 9.45
C GLN A 38 -18.51 -11.40 7.98
N GLY A 39 -18.48 -10.44 7.05
CA GLY A 39 -18.28 -10.70 5.63
C GLY A 39 -16.88 -11.24 5.36
N LEU A 40 -15.85 -10.58 5.89
CA LEU A 40 -14.47 -11.03 5.79
C LEU A 40 -14.28 -12.40 6.44
N ARG A 41 -14.75 -12.58 7.66
CA ARG A 41 -14.61 -13.85 8.41
C ARG A 41 -15.25 -15.03 7.69
N CYS A 42 -16.38 -14.80 7.00
CA CYS A 42 -17.08 -15.83 6.23
C CYS A 42 -16.55 -16.03 4.80
N SER A 43 -15.56 -15.25 4.37
CA SER A 43 -14.94 -15.43 3.05
C SER A 43 -14.25 -16.80 2.93
N ASP A 44 -14.21 -17.35 1.72
CA ASP A 44 -13.54 -18.62 1.44
C ASP A 44 -12.04 -18.58 1.82
N PRO A 45 -11.26 -17.51 1.50
CA PRO A 45 -9.86 -17.42 1.91
C PRO A 45 -9.68 -17.52 3.44
N LEU A 46 -10.43 -16.72 4.22
CA LEU A 46 -10.27 -16.74 5.68
C LEU A 46 -10.79 -18.02 6.32
N GLN A 47 -11.84 -18.64 5.77
CA GLN A 47 -12.29 -19.96 6.24
C GLN A 47 -11.25 -21.06 5.95
N ALA A 48 -10.50 -20.96 4.85
CA ALA A 48 -9.45 -21.92 4.51
C ALA A 48 -8.25 -21.81 5.45
N VAL A 49 -7.88 -20.59 5.86
CA VAL A 49 -6.81 -20.35 6.85
C VAL A 49 -7.25 -20.79 8.25
N GLY A 50 -8.43 -20.35 8.69
CA GLY A 50 -9.04 -20.73 9.97
C GLY A 50 -8.25 -20.32 11.22
N GLY A 51 -8.74 -20.75 12.38
CA GLY A 51 -8.09 -20.60 13.68
C GLY A 51 -7.81 -19.15 14.09
N ASP A 52 -6.76 -18.96 14.89
CA ASP A 52 -6.40 -17.65 15.46
C ASP A 52 -6.10 -16.59 14.40
N VAL A 53 -5.71 -16.99 13.19
CA VAL A 53 -5.45 -16.06 12.07
C VAL A 53 -6.76 -15.54 11.49
N GLN A 54 -7.74 -16.42 11.24
CA GLN A 54 -9.09 -16.00 10.85
C GLN A 54 -9.72 -15.12 11.94
N ASP A 55 -9.53 -15.46 13.21
CA ASP A 55 -10.15 -14.75 14.33
C ASP A 55 -9.67 -13.32 14.49
N ARG A 56 -8.42 -13.03 14.15
CA ARG A 56 -7.83 -11.68 14.26
C ARG A 56 -7.83 -10.89 12.95
N ALA A 57 -8.12 -11.53 11.81
CA ALA A 57 -7.85 -10.96 10.51
C ALA A 57 -8.46 -9.57 10.31
N PHE A 58 -9.71 -9.38 10.77
CA PHE A 58 -10.37 -8.07 10.66
C PHE A 58 -9.66 -6.98 11.47
N ASP A 59 -9.28 -7.28 12.71
CA ASP A 59 -8.58 -6.33 13.58
C ASP A 59 -7.18 -6.01 13.04
N ASP A 60 -6.45 -7.03 12.57
CA ASP A 60 -5.13 -6.84 11.96
C ASP A 60 -5.22 -6.03 10.65
N LEU A 61 -6.27 -6.21 9.82
CA LEU A 61 -6.52 -5.38 8.64
C LEU A 61 -6.86 -3.92 9.00
N ARG A 62 -7.54 -3.67 10.14
CA ARG A 62 -7.72 -2.30 10.64
C ARG A 62 -6.40 -1.67 11.09
N VAL A 63 -5.49 -2.46 11.65
CA VAL A 63 -4.15 -1.97 11.99
C VAL A 63 -3.40 -1.55 10.73
N ILE A 64 -3.50 -2.31 9.63
CA ILE A 64 -2.92 -1.92 8.34
C ILE A 64 -3.53 -0.60 7.86
N GLN A 65 -4.86 -0.49 7.85
CA GLN A 65 -5.55 0.76 7.52
C GLN A 65 -5.03 1.97 8.32
N GLU A 66 -4.82 1.81 9.63
CA GLU A 66 -4.28 2.86 10.51
C GLU A 66 -2.80 3.20 10.19
N HIS A 67 -2.01 2.22 9.77
CA HIS A 67 -0.63 2.44 9.33
C HIS A 67 -0.59 3.28 8.05
N GLU A 68 -1.41 2.97 7.04
CA GLU A 68 -1.36 3.71 5.76
C GLU A 68 -1.83 5.16 5.91
N GLU A 69 -2.82 5.40 6.79
CA GLU A 69 -3.20 6.76 7.18
C GLU A 69 -2.03 7.51 7.84
N THR A 70 -1.31 6.83 8.72
CA THR A 70 -0.14 7.40 9.41
C THR A 70 1.00 7.65 8.43
N HIS A 71 1.22 6.77 7.46
CA HIS A 71 2.24 6.92 6.42
C HIS A 71 1.95 8.15 5.55
N ALA A 72 0.70 8.29 5.08
CA ALA A 72 0.27 9.46 4.30
C ALA A 72 0.38 10.78 5.09
N GLU A 73 0.11 10.78 6.40
CA GLU A 73 0.27 11.95 7.28
C GLU A 73 1.75 12.33 7.42
N VAL A 74 2.61 11.38 7.79
CA VAL A 74 4.05 11.63 8.00
C VAL A 74 4.75 12.07 6.71
N LEU A 75 4.38 11.51 5.56
CA LEU A 75 4.90 11.96 4.27
C LEU A 75 4.48 13.41 3.99
N GLY A 76 3.22 13.76 4.28
CA GLY A 76 2.72 15.13 4.19
C GLY A 76 3.53 16.11 5.04
N GLU A 77 3.70 15.79 6.33
CA GLU A 77 4.52 16.61 7.25
C GLU A 77 5.98 16.75 6.75
N THR A 78 6.57 15.65 6.26
CA THR A 78 7.94 15.65 5.73
C THR A 78 8.07 16.55 4.51
N ILE A 79 7.09 16.55 3.61
CA ILE A 79 7.07 17.43 2.43
C ILE A 79 7.01 18.91 2.86
N GLU A 80 6.17 19.25 3.83
CA GLU A 80 6.07 20.62 4.36
C GLU A 80 7.38 21.07 5.02
N ASP A 81 8.01 20.19 5.81
CA ASP A 81 9.28 20.45 6.50
C ASP A 81 10.44 20.72 5.53
N LEU A 82 10.41 20.07 4.36
CA LEU A 82 11.35 20.32 3.27
C LEU A 82 11.00 21.56 2.43
N GLY A 83 9.87 22.22 2.72
CA GLY A 83 9.39 23.41 2.01
C GLY A 83 8.67 23.11 0.70
N GLY A 84 8.26 21.86 0.48
CA GLY A 84 7.41 21.45 -0.63
C GLY A 84 5.92 21.65 -0.33
N GLU A 85 5.08 21.44 -1.35
CA GLU A 85 3.63 21.41 -1.20
C GLU A 85 3.16 19.95 -1.22
N PRO A 86 2.52 19.44 -0.15
CA PRO A 86 1.97 18.10 -0.12
C PRO A 86 0.75 17.97 -1.04
N ILE A 87 0.69 16.91 -1.85
CA ILE A 87 -0.45 16.61 -2.72
C ILE A 87 -1.70 16.26 -1.90
N GLU A 88 -2.86 16.82 -2.24
CA GLU A 88 -4.13 16.44 -1.61
C GLU A 88 -4.53 14.99 -1.97
N GLU A 89 -5.37 14.36 -1.14
CA GLU A 89 -5.90 13.01 -1.40
C GLU A 89 -6.67 12.99 -2.74
N PRO A 90 -6.27 12.16 -3.72
CA PRO A 90 -6.99 12.00 -4.98
C PRO A 90 -8.34 11.29 -4.80
N GLU A 91 -9.15 11.31 -5.85
CA GLU A 91 -10.32 10.44 -5.95
C GLU A 91 -9.93 9.04 -6.46
N PHE A 92 -10.47 8.00 -5.81
CA PHE A 92 -10.21 6.61 -6.14
C PHE A 92 -11.49 5.86 -6.55
N ASP A 93 -11.37 4.92 -7.48
CA ASP A 93 -12.44 4.00 -7.90
C ASP A 93 -11.94 2.56 -7.79
N PHE A 94 -12.48 1.82 -6.83
CA PHE A 94 -12.12 0.43 -6.56
C PHE A 94 -13.04 -0.58 -7.24
N GLY A 95 -14.10 -0.14 -7.91
CA GLY A 95 -15.12 -1.02 -8.48
C GLY A 95 -15.63 -2.05 -7.46
N THR A 96 -15.48 -3.34 -7.78
CA THR A 96 -15.93 -4.44 -6.92
C THR A 96 -14.90 -4.85 -5.86
N ALA A 97 -13.68 -4.31 -5.90
CA ALA A 97 -12.59 -4.72 -5.03
C ALA A 97 -12.84 -4.39 -3.54
N THR A 98 -13.71 -3.42 -3.25
CA THR A 98 -14.14 -3.07 -1.88
C THR A 98 -15.49 -3.70 -1.49
N GLU A 99 -16.14 -4.43 -2.41
CA GLU A 99 -17.46 -5.04 -2.19
C GLU A 99 -17.37 -6.55 -1.95
N ASP A 100 -16.46 -7.25 -2.64
CA ASP A 100 -16.28 -8.70 -2.52
C ASP A 100 -15.09 -9.05 -1.61
N PRO A 101 -15.25 -9.88 -0.56
CA PRO A 101 -14.18 -10.21 0.37
C PRO A 101 -12.96 -10.90 -0.26
N MET A 102 -13.14 -11.67 -1.33
CA MET A 102 -12.05 -12.36 -2.01
C MET A 102 -11.28 -11.38 -2.89
N GLU A 103 -11.99 -10.56 -3.67
CA GLU A 103 -11.36 -9.50 -4.47
C GLU A 103 -10.65 -8.48 -3.57
N PHE A 104 -11.20 -8.18 -2.39
CA PHE A 104 -10.59 -7.29 -1.41
C PHE A 104 -9.24 -7.82 -0.95
N LEU A 105 -9.16 -9.06 -0.47
CA LEU A 105 -7.89 -9.63 0.01
C LEU A 105 -6.85 -9.79 -1.10
N GLN A 106 -7.27 -10.05 -2.33
CA GLN A 106 -6.37 -10.16 -3.49
C GLN A 106 -5.84 -8.78 -3.92
N THR A 107 -6.72 -7.78 -3.98
CA THR A 107 -6.35 -6.40 -4.32
C THR A 107 -5.48 -5.80 -3.23
N ALA A 108 -5.79 -6.03 -1.96
CA ALA A 108 -4.94 -5.66 -0.84
C ALA A 108 -3.52 -6.22 -1.04
N ALA A 109 -3.39 -7.52 -1.33
CA ALA A 109 -2.07 -8.14 -1.52
C ALA A 109 -1.30 -7.55 -2.70
N LEU A 110 -2.00 -7.16 -3.76
CA LEU A 110 -1.42 -6.48 -4.91
C LEU A 110 -0.92 -5.07 -4.55
N LEU A 111 -1.71 -4.29 -3.81
CA LEU A 111 -1.37 -2.92 -3.42
C LEU A 111 -0.16 -2.91 -2.49
N GLU A 112 -0.17 -3.67 -1.40
CA GLU A 112 0.96 -3.76 -0.45
C GLU A 112 2.27 -4.21 -1.13
N ALA A 113 2.18 -5.18 -2.05
CA ALA A 113 3.34 -5.61 -2.81
C ALA A 113 3.84 -4.53 -3.78
N THR A 114 2.92 -3.70 -4.28
CA THR A 114 3.24 -2.52 -5.10
C THR A 114 3.89 -1.44 -4.25
N GLY A 115 3.36 -1.11 -3.06
CA GLY A 115 3.97 -0.20 -2.08
C GLY A 115 5.38 -0.65 -1.68
N THR A 116 5.54 -1.92 -1.29
CA THR A 116 6.84 -2.53 -0.98
C THR A 116 7.86 -2.30 -2.10
N GLY A 117 7.47 -2.59 -3.34
CA GLY A 117 8.31 -2.44 -4.51
C GLY A 117 8.59 -0.98 -4.91
N ALA A 118 7.61 -0.08 -4.72
CA ALA A 118 7.74 1.34 -4.97
C ALA A 118 8.80 1.98 -4.06
N TYR A 119 8.76 1.73 -2.76
CA TYR A 119 9.78 2.22 -1.84
C TYR A 119 11.18 1.70 -2.19
N ALA A 120 11.30 0.41 -2.52
CA ALA A 120 12.57 -0.18 -2.92
C ALA A 120 13.12 0.42 -4.23
N GLY A 121 12.23 0.71 -5.19
CA GLY A 121 12.58 1.34 -6.47
C GLY A 121 12.94 2.81 -6.36
N ALA A 122 12.29 3.54 -5.44
CA ALA A 122 12.56 4.96 -5.18
C ALA A 122 13.82 5.18 -4.33
N ALA A 123 14.19 4.25 -3.44
CA ALA A 123 15.35 4.36 -2.56
C ALA A 123 16.66 4.83 -3.24
N PRO A 124 17.07 4.32 -4.42
CA PRO A 124 18.27 4.80 -5.12
C PRO A 124 18.12 6.19 -5.76
N MET A 125 16.90 6.72 -5.90
CA MET A 125 16.60 8.02 -6.50
C MET A 125 16.61 9.17 -5.48
N ILE A 126 16.54 8.85 -4.18
CA ILE A 126 16.55 9.83 -3.09
C ILE A 126 17.91 10.56 -3.03
N GLU A 127 17.89 11.88 -3.15
CA GLU A 127 19.08 12.75 -3.07
C GLU A 127 19.40 13.10 -1.61
N ASN A 128 18.38 13.42 -0.82
CA ASN A 128 18.53 13.70 0.61
C ASN A 128 18.63 12.40 1.41
N ALA A 129 19.86 12.03 1.76
CA ALA A 129 20.15 10.81 2.53
C ALA A 129 19.42 10.72 3.89
N ASP A 130 18.95 11.84 4.46
CA ASP A 130 18.18 11.84 5.70
C ASP A 130 16.76 11.23 5.52
N LEU A 131 16.27 11.13 4.28
CA LEU A 131 15.00 10.48 3.92
C LEU A 131 15.11 8.96 3.78
N ILE A 132 16.32 8.42 3.64
CA ILE A 132 16.50 6.97 3.45
C ILE A 132 16.07 6.17 4.69
N PRO A 133 16.48 6.51 5.93
CA PRO A 133 16.03 5.77 7.12
C PRO A 133 14.50 5.73 7.31
N PRO A 134 13.74 6.84 7.20
CA PRO A 134 12.28 6.77 7.30
C PRO A 134 11.64 6.01 6.13
N ALA A 135 12.12 6.18 4.88
CA ALA A 135 11.62 5.41 3.74
C ALA A 135 11.82 3.89 3.92
N LEU A 136 12.99 3.46 4.42
CA LEU A 136 13.25 2.06 4.74
C LEU A 136 12.41 1.54 5.92
N SER A 137 12.01 2.43 6.83
CA SER A 137 11.11 2.08 7.93
C SER A 137 9.74 1.69 7.37
N ILE A 138 9.16 2.53 6.49
CA ILE A 138 7.88 2.27 5.84
C ILE A 138 7.97 1.02 4.96
N HIS A 139 8.96 0.93 4.06
CA HIS A 139 9.20 -0.26 3.24
C HIS A 139 9.17 -1.59 4.03
N SER A 140 9.74 -1.60 5.24
CA SER A 140 9.74 -2.81 6.08
C SER A 140 8.37 -3.16 6.67
N VAL A 141 7.49 -2.17 6.82
CA VAL A 141 6.10 -2.30 7.29
C VAL A 141 5.24 -2.81 6.13
N GLU A 142 5.33 -2.20 4.95
CA GLU A 142 4.71 -2.69 3.68
C GLU A 142 4.99 -4.18 3.44
N ALA A 143 6.26 -4.59 3.60
CA ALA A 143 6.65 -5.99 3.39
C ALA A 143 5.98 -6.93 4.42
N ARG A 144 5.69 -6.46 5.65
CA ARG A 144 4.97 -7.25 6.66
C ARG A 144 3.49 -7.33 6.35
N HIS A 145 2.88 -6.25 5.86
CA HIS A 145 1.50 -6.24 5.40
C HIS A 145 1.33 -7.20 4.22
N THR A 146 2.17 -7.08 3.20
CA THR A 146 2.27 -8.03 2.07
C THR A 146 2.36 -9.47 2.56
N SER A 147 3.24 -9.73 3.53
CA SER A 147 3.42 -11.08 4.09
C SER A 147 2.16 -11.62 4.75
N PHE A 148 1.48 -10.77 5.52
CA PHE A 148 0.24 -11.12 6.20
C PHE A 148 -0.88 -11.41 5.20
N LEU A 149 -1.06 -10.56 4.18
CA LEU A 149 -2.09 -10.75 3.17
C LEU A 149 -1.87 -11.99 2.30
N ASN A 150 -0.62 -12.31 1.99
CA ASN A 150 -0.30 -13.58 1.33
C ASN A 150 -0.79 -14.76 2.17
N VAL A 151 -0.58 -14.72 3.50
CA VAL A 151 -1.11 -15.75 4.41
C VAL A 151 -2.64 -15.77 4.41
N LEU A 152 -3.31 -14.62 4.43
CA LEU A 152 -4.78 -14.55 4.37
C LEU A 152 -5.34 -15.12 3.07
N ASN A 153 -4.60 -14.97 1.96
CA ASN A 153 -4.92 -15.56 0.66
C ASN A 153 -4.52 -17.04 0.54
N GLY A 154 -4.01 -17.66 1.60
CA GLY A 154 -3.59 -19.07 1.61
C GLY A 154 -2.26 -19.35 0.92
N GLU A 155 -1.46 -18.30 0.68
CA GLU A 155 -0.13 -18.37 0.09
C GLU A 155 0.99 -18.39 1.16
N ILE A 156 2.23 -18.52 0.70
CA ILE A 156 3.40 -18.39 1.58
C ILE A 156 3.65 -16.91 1.81
N GLY A 157 3.71 -16.47 3.07
CA GLY A 157 3.91 -15.05 3.42
C GLY A 157 5.23 -14.43 2.93
N PHE A 158 6.20 -15.21 2.50
CA PHE A 158 7.51 -14.77 2.01
C PHE A 158 7.92 -15.68 0.85
N PRO A 159 7.24 -15.59 -0.30
CA PRO A 159 7.41 -16.56 -1.38
C PRO A 159 8.79 -16.44 -2.04
N ASN A 160 9.40 -15.26 -1.96
CA ASN A 160 10.69 -14.94 -2.57
C ASN A 160 11.76 -14.68 -1.50
N ALA A 161 13.03 -14.89 -1.86
CA ALA A 161 14.16 -14.52 -1.01
C ALA A 161 14.53 -13.03 -1.10
N PHE A 162 14.06 -12.36 -2.16
CA PHE A 162 14.26 -10.95 -2.46
C PHE A 162 12.96 -10.43 -3.06
N ASP A 163 12.42 -9.35 -2.50
CA ASP A 163 11.30 -8.63 -3.10
C ASP A 163 11.81 -7.78 -4.28
N GLU A 164 10.92 -7.55 -5.24
CA GLU A 164 11.23 -6.83 -6.47
C GLU A 164 11.10 -5.32 -6.24
N ALA A 165 12.13 -4.56 -6.63
CA ALA A 165 12.03 -3.11 -6.73
C ALA A 165 11.32 -2.73 -8.03
N LEU A 166 10.32 -1.85 -7.95
CA LEU A 166 9.50 -1.47 -9.09
C LEU A 166 9.91 -0.10 -9.62
N THR A 167 9.88 0.05 -10.95
CA THR A 167 9.95 1.35 -11.61
C THR A 167 8.63 2.12 -11.44
N VAL A 168 8.65 3.44 -11.61
CA VAL A 168 7.43 4.27 -11.56
C VAL A 168 6.37 3.77 -12.55
N ASP A 169 6.77 3.37 -13.76
CA ASP A 169 5.85 2.84 -14.77
C ASP A 169 5.19 1.53 -14.32
N GLU A 170 5.92 0.61 -13.68
CA GLU A 170 5.36 -0.63 -13.15
C GLU A 170 4.43 -0.39 -11.96
N VAL A 171 4.74 0.60 -11.12
CA VAL A 171 3.84 1.03 -10.04
C VAL A 171 2.55 1.60 -10.63
N LEU A 172 2.64 2.49 -11.62
CA LEU A 172 1.48 3.08 -12.30
C LEU A 172 0.66 2.04 -13.07
N GLU A 173 1.29 1.00 -13.62
CA GLU A 173 0.57 -0.11 -14.26
C GLU A 173 -0.33 -0.86 -13.25
N ARG A 174 0.15 -1.03 -12.00
CA ARG A 174 -0.56 -1.76 -10.95
C ARG A 174 -1.58 -0.89 -10.20
N ALA A 175 -1.20 0.31 -9.80
CA ALA A 175 -2.00 1.20 -8.95
C ALA A 175 -2.82 2.21 -9.75
N GLY A 176 -2.32 2.65 -10.91
CA GLY A 176 -2.96 3.68 -11.73
C GLY A 176 -4.42 3.39 -12.15
N PRO A 177 -4.85 2.15 -12.38
CA PRO A 177 -6.26 1.85 -12.68
C PRO A 177 -7.26 2.29 -11.60
N PHE A 178 -6.82 2.50 -10.36
CA PHE A 178 -7.67 2.90 -9.23
C PHE A 178 -7.70 4.42 -9.00
N ILE A 179 -6.81 5.19 -9.65
CA ILE A 179 -6.65 6.63 -9.42
C ILE A 179 -7.36 7.40 -10.54
N VAL A 180 -8.33 8.25 -10.18
CA VAL A 180 -9.24 8.88 -11.15
C VAL A 180 -8.89 10.34 -11.43
N GLU A 181 -8.89 11.20 -10.41
CA GLU A 181 -8.59 12.64 -10.50
C GLU A 181 -7.89 13.16 -9.24
#